data_AF-A0A7U6QI28-F1
#
_entry.id   AF-A0A7U6QI28-F1
#
_cell.length_a   1.000
_cell.length_b   1.000
_cell.length_c   1.000
_cell.angle_alpha   90.00
_cell.angle_beta   90.00
_cell.angle_gamma   90.00
#
_symmetry.space_group_name_H-M   'P 1'
#
loop_
_entity.id
_entity.type
_entity.pdbx_description
1 polymer ?
#
loop_
_entity_poly.entity_id
_entity_poly.type
_entity_poly.pdbx_seq_one_letter_code
_entity_poly.pdbx_strand_id
1 'polypeptide(L)'
;MSNYYASRTTYEGTSAVRYYTGGKVFYRVGGSRSWRNNNPGNLRPSSITESCHQIGKEKTSKESAYFAIFESVEYGRKAHNKLLTSVYSGSTINDMVHKYAPKSDKNNPTKYVNYICEQTGLSKKATVGSLSASQLNSLEKAMSTYEGFKAGRVVHTNEKPILKN
;
A
#
# COMPACT_ATOMS: atom_id res chain seq x y z
N MET A 1 2.01 -8.78 22.68
CA MET A 1 1.59 -8.16 21.40
C MET A 1 2.19 -6.76 21.35
N SER A 2 2.68 -6.28 20.20
CA SER A 2 3.23 -4.91 20.14
C SER A 2 2.09 -3.89 20.31
N ASN A 3 2.33 -2.83 21.07
CA ASN A 3 1.39 -1.71 21.25
C ASN A 3 1.42 -0.73 20.05
N TYR A 4 1.83 -1.19 18.87
CA TYR A 4 1.96 -0.32 17.71
C TYR A 4 0.60 -0.03 17.12
N TYR A 5 0.40 1.21 16.70
CA TYR A 5 -0.86 1.60 16.06
C TYR A 5 -0.66 2.76 15.10
N ALA A 6 -1.60 2.83 14.15
CA ALA A 6 -1.76 3.99 13.32
C ALA A 6 -3.24 4.32 13.12
N SER A 7 -3.59 5.60 13.17
CA SER A 7 -4.97 6.06 13.00
C SER A 7 -5.05 7.32 12.15
N ARG A 8 -6.09 7.38 11.30
CA ARG A 8 -6.40 8.57 10.51
C ARG A 8 -6.76 9.73 11.43
N THR A 9 -6.26 10.92 11.11
CA THR A 9 -6.56 12.16 11.82
C THR A 9 -6.32 13.37 10.90
N THR A 10 -6.26 14.57 11.47
CA THR A 10 -5.71 15.76 10.84
C THR A 10 -4.54 16.30 11.65
N TYR A 11 -3.67 17.07 11.01
CA TYR A 11 -2.61 17.85 11.64
C TYR A 11 -2.64 19.24 11.00
N GLU A 12 -2.88 20.28 11.80
CA GLU A 12 -3.02 21.66 11.31
C GLU A 12 -4.04 21.78 10.15
N GLY A 13 -5.21 21.16 10.31
CA GLY A 13 -6.26 21.14 9.28
C GLY A 13 -5.98 20.26 8.06
N THR A 14 -4.78 19.68 7.93
CA THR A 14 -4.39 18.83 6.80
C THR A 14 -4.61 17.35 7.13
N SER A 15 -5.08 16.55 6.16
CA SER A 15 -5.22 15.10 6.33
C SER A 15 -3.91 14.44 6.77
N ALA A 16 -3.97 13.62 7.81
CA ALA A 16 -2.81 12.99 8.41
C ALA A 16 -3.11 11.56 8.89
N VAL A 17 -2.05 10.79 9.15
CA VAL A 17 -2.12 9.56 9.94
C VAL A 17 -1.13 9.68 11.08
N ARG A 18 -1.60 9.45 12.30
CA ARG A 18 -0.80 9.44 13.52
C ARG A 18 -0.27 8.03 13.75
N TYR A 19 1.00 7.92 14.08
CA TYR A 19 1.71 6.68 14.29
C TYR A 19 2.32 6.61 15.69
N TYR A 20 2.36 5.39 16.22
CA TYR A 20 3.25 5.00 17.30
C TYR A 20 3.83 3.62 17.00
N THR A 21 5.15 3.54 16.90
CA THR A 21 5.91 2.33 16.56
C THR A 21 7.05 2.10 17.55
N GLY A 22 6.78 2.30 18.85
CA GLY A 22 7.72 2.04 19.93
C GLY A 22 8.61 3.22 20.36
N GLY A 23 8.48 4.39 19.72
CA GLY A 23 9.24 5.60 20.03
C GLY A 23 8.36 6.84 20.23
N LYS A 24 8.81 8.00 19.75
CA LYS A 24 7.96 9.19 19.75
C LYS A 24 6.79 9.02 18.78
N VAL A 25 5.66 9.62 19.12
CA VAL A 25 4.54 9.77 18.20
C VAL A 25 4.98 10.62 17.01
N PHE A 26 4.54 10.25 15.81
CA PHE A 26 4.75 11.04 14.62
C PHE A 26 3.52 11.02 13.71
N TYR A 27 3.46 11.98 12.80
CA TYR A 27 2.40 12.14 11.82
C TYR A 27 2.97 12.06 10.41
N ARG A 28 2.25 11.39 9.52
CA ARG A 28 2.44 11.51 8.08
C ARG A 28 1.34 12.43 7.55
N VAL A 29 1.71 13.63 7.12
CA VAL A 29 0.78 14.74 6.82
C VAL A 29 0.80 15.08 5.34
N GLY A 30 -0.37 15.31 4.74
CA GLY A 30 -0.50 15.63 3.32
C GLY A 30 -0.19 14.43 2.43
N GLY A 31 0.28 14.69 1.20
CA GLY A 31 0.58 13.64 0.22
C GLY A 31 -0.62 12.76 -0.15
N SER A 32 -0.36 11.61 -0.76
CA SER A 32 -1.40 10.62 -1.07
C SER A 32 -1.81 9.84 0.18
N ARG A 33 -3.02 9.25 0.12
CA ARG A 33 -3.49 8.32 1.17
C ARG A 33 -2.53 7.13 1.32
N SER A 34 -2.15 6.50 0.20
CA SER A 34 -1.20 5.40 0.17
C SER A 34 0.12 5.74 0.87
N TRP A 35 0.62 6.96 0.69
CA TRP A 35 1.83 7.42 1.38
C TRP A 35 1.62 7.61 2.88
N ARG A 36 0.52 8.23 3.30
CA ARG A 36 0.20 8.37 4.72
C ARG A 36 -0.02 7.04 5.41
N ASN A 37 -0.48 6.03 4.69
CA ASN A 37 -0.79 4.70 5.20
C ASN A 37 0.40 3.72 5.12
N ASN A 38 1.57 4.18 4.62
CA ASN A 38 2.69 3.29 4.29
C ASN A 38 2.26 2.12 3.38
N ASN A 39 1.27 2.33 2.52
CA ASN A 39 0.57 1.30 1.76
C ASN A 39 0.68 1.60 0.25
N PRO A 40 1.83 1.33 -0.37
CA PRO A 40 2.11 1.76 -1.73
C PRO A 40 1.23 1.07 -2.79
N GLY A 41 0.74 -0.14 -2.52
CA GLY A 41 -0.21 -0.84 -3.38
C GLY A 41 -1.69 -0.49 -3.16
N ASN A 42 -2.04 0.41 -2.24
CA ASN A 42 -3.46 0.59 -1.82
C ASN A 42 -4.12 -0.75 -1.40
N LEU A 43 -3.39 -1.59 -0.69
CA LEU A 43 -3.87 -2.90 -0.22
C LEU A 43 -5.03 -2.74 0.77
N ARG A 44 -6.02 -3.61 0.64
CA ARG A 44 -7.12 -3.73 1.61
C ARG A 44 -6.70 -4.64 2.78
N PRO A 45 -7.25 -4.44 3.98
CA PRO A 45 -7.03 -5.36 5.09
C PRO A 45 -7.39 -6.80 4.73
N SER A 46 -6.53 -7.74 5.12
CA SER A 46 -6.61 -9.17 4.83
C SER A 46 -5.59 -9.93 5.68
N SER A 47 -5.64 -11.26 5.68
CA SER A 47 -4.63 -12.09 6.36
C SER A 47 -3.20 -11.83 5.86
N ILE A 48 -3.01 -11.47 4.58
CA ILE A 48 -1.71 -11.11 4.02
C ILE A 48 -1.18 -9.82 4.66
N THR A 49 -2.01 -8.78 4.71
CA THR A 49 -1.59 -7.48 5.26
C THR A 49 -1.36 -7.56 6.76
N GLU A 50 -2.19 -8.31 7.49
CA GLU A 50 -1.99 -8.62 8.91
C GLU A 50 -0.67 -9.36 9.16
N SER A 51 -0.34 -10.37 8.34
CA SER A 51 0.95 -11.08 8.42
C SER A 51 2.17 -10.22 8.08
N CYS A 52 1.96 -9.00 7.58
CA CYS A 52 3.00 -8.06 7.16
C CYS A 52 2.91 -6.74 7.94
N HIS A 53 2.68 -6.81 9.26
CA HIS A 53 2.72 -5.66 10.16
C HIS A 53 1.72 -4.54 9.79
N GLN A 54 0.49 -4.92 9.45
CA GLN A 54 -0.63 -3.97 9.49
C GLN A 54 -0.89 -3.56 10.94
N ILE A 55 -0.86 -2.26 11.22
CA ILE A 55 -1.08 -1.68 12.56
C ILE A 55 -2.29 -0.73 12.63
N GLY A 56 -3.01 -0.60 11.52
CA GLY A 56 -4.21 0.24 11.45
C GLY A 56 -4.98 0.02 10.16
N LYS A 57 -6.12 0.72 10.04
CA LYS A 57 -6.92 0.77 8.82
C LYS A 57 -7.57 2.15 8.67
N GLU A 58 -7.64 2.64 7.44
CA GLU A 58 -8.31 3.89 7.09
C GLU A 58 -9.59 3.59 6.32
N LYS A 59 -10.73 4.13 6.79
CA LYS A 59 -12.00 4.04 6.08
C LYS A 59 -11.99 4.95 4.85
N THR A 60 -12.50 4.46 3.74
CA THR A 60 -12.72 5.27 2.53
C THR A 60 -14.10 5.94 2.57
N SER A 61 -14.37 6.84 1.62
CA SER A 61 -15.70 7.44 1.46
C SER A 61 -16.79 6.43 1.06
N LYS A 62 -16.42 5.22 0.63
CA LYS A 62 -17.37 4.12 0.42
C LYS A 62 -17.56 3.39 1.76
N GLU A 63 -18.82 3.26 2.19
CA GLU A 63 -19.23 2.86 3.55
C GLU A 63 -18.58 1.57 4.10
N SER A 64 -18.16 0.65 3.22
CA SER A 64 -17.59 -0.66 3.58
C SER A 64 -16.12 -0.84 3.21
N ALA A 65 -15.47 0.14 2.57
CA ALA A 65 -14.11 -0.03 2.07
C ALA A 65 -13.06 0.57 3.00
N TYR A 66 -12.07 -0.24 3.38
CA TYR A 66 -10.89 0.15 4.15
C TYR A 66 -9.60 -0.06 3.34
N PHE A 67 -8.59 0.74 3.64
CA PHE A 67 -7.19 0.48 3.27
C PHE A 67 -6.36 0.16 4.50
N ALA A 68 -5.44 -0.79 4.37
CA ALA A 68 -4.49 -1.14 5.42
C ALA A 68 -3.55 0.03 5.71
N ILE A 69 -3.14 0.17 6.97
CA ILE A 69 -2.06 1.05 7.40
C ILE A 69 -0.93 0.18 7.96
N PHE A 70 0.26 0.31 7.38
CA PHE A 70 1.43 -0.49 7.77
C PHE A 70 2.36 0.28 8.69
N GLU A 71 3.09 -0.46 9.52
CA GLU A 71 4.11 0.09 10.41
C GLU A 71 5.13 0.96 9.68
N SER A 72 5.60 0.50 8.51
CA SER A 72 6.54 1.21 7.66
C SER A 72 6.25 0.94 6.17
N VAL A 73 6.82 1.76 5.28
CA VAL A 73 6.64 1.57 3.83
C VAL A 73 7.26 0.26 3.35
N GLU A 74 8.33 -0.19 3.99
CA GLU A 74 9.00 -1.47 3.73
C GLU A 74 8.05 -2.64 3.99
N TYR A 75 7.29 -2.58 5.09
CA TYR A 75 6.25 -3.57 5.38
C TYR A 75 5.09 -3.51 4.39
N GLY A 76 4.69 -2.32 3.96
CA GLY A 76 3.69 -2.16 2.89
C GLY A 76 4.14 -2.77 1.55
N ARG A 77 5.40 -2.55 1.14
CA ARG A 77 5.99 -3.18 -0.05
C ARG A 77 6.11 -4.69 0.10
N LYS A 78 6.51 -5.18 1.28
CA LYS A 78 6.56 -6.62 1.59
C LYS A 78 5.18 -7.25 1.47
N ALA A 79 4.14 -6.60 1.98
CA ALA A 79 2.76 -7.04 1.85
C ALA A 79 2.31 -7.05 0.38
N HIS A 80 2.70 -6.03 -0.40
CA HIS A 80 2.37 -5.93 -1.81
C HIS A 80 3.01 -7.06 -2.63
N ASN A 81 4.31 -7.28 -2.47
CA ASN A 81 5.03 -8.42 -3.05
C ASN A 81 4.40 -9.76 -2.64
N LYS A 82 4.08 -9.94 -1.34
CA LYS A 82 3.44 -11.16 -0.86
C LYS A 82 2.07 -11.38 -1.52
N LEU A 83 1.26 -10.33 -1.68
CA LEU A 83 0.00 -10.42 -2.43
C LEU A 83 0.24 -10.87 -3.88
N LEU A 84 1.19 -10.24 -4.58
CA LEU A 84 1.53 -10.60 -5.96
C LEU A 84 1.91 -12.08 -6.08
N THR A 85 2.74 -12.59 -5.18
CA THR A 85 3.19 -13.99 -5.22
C THR A 85 2.21 -15.00 -4.64
N SER A 86 1.31 -14.59 -3.74
CA SER A 86 0.36 -15.53 -3.11
C SER A 86 -0.98 -15.61 -3.86
N VAL A 87 -1.46 -14.49 -4.42
CA VAL A 87 -2.77 -14.43 -5.08
C VAL A 87 -2.64 -14.47 -6.60
N TYR A 88 -1.59 -13.86 -7.13
CA TYR A 88 -1.45 -13.66 -8.58
C TYR A 88 -0.33 -14.48 -9.22
N SER A 89 0.33 -15.39 -8.49
CA SER A 89 1.46 -16.17 -9.01
C SER A 89 1.17 -16.88 -10.34
N GLY A 90 -0.02 -17.46 -10.49
CA GLY A 90 -0.45 -18.12 -11.73
C GLY A 90 -1.05 -17.19 -12.79
N SER A 91 -1.12 -15.88 -12.55
CA SER A 91 -1.68 -14.92 -13.52
C SER A 91 -0.57 -14.31 -14.37
N THR A 92 -0.90 -13.99 -15.63
CA THR A 92 -0.08 -13.06 -16.41
C THR A 92 -0.16 -11.65 -15.83
N ILE A 93 0.79 -10.76 -16.14
CA ILE A 93 0.69 -9.34 -15.77
C ILE A 93 -0.62 -8.73 -16.25
N ASN A 94 -1.06 -9.05 -17.47
CA ASN A 94 -2.33 -8.59 -18.01
C ASN A 94 -3.51 -9.01 -17.12
N ASP A 95 -3.61 -10.30 -16.79
CA ASP A 95 -4.75 -10.83 -16.05
C ASP A 95 -4.74 -10.40 -14.59
N MET A 96 -3.54 -10.30 -14.00
CA MET A 96 -3.35 -9.75 -12.65
C MET A 96 -3.92 -8.34 -12.57
N VAL A 97 -3.55 -7.44 -13.48
CA VAL A 97 -4.01 -6.04 -13.44
C VAL A 97 -5.52 -5.92 -13.66
N HIS A 98 -6.11 -6.73 -14.55
CA HIS A 98 -7.56 -6.72 -14.77
C HIS A 98 -8.34 -7.21 -13.53
N LYS A 99 -7.75 -8.07 -12.70
CA LYS A 99 -8.32 -8.47 -11.40
C LYS A 99 -8.03 -7.44 -10.30
N TYR A 100 -6.85 -6.83 -10.32
CA TYR A 100 -6.40 -5.87 -9.31
C TYR A 100 -7.15 -4.54 -9.38
N ALA A 101 -7.30 -4.01 -10.61
CA ALA A 101 -7.93 -2.73 -10.91
C ALA A 101 -8.98 -2.89 -12.02
N PRO A 102 -10.11 -3.56 -11.75
CA PRO A 102 -11.10 -3.89 -12.77
C PRO A 102 -11.81 -2.64 -13.31
N LYS A 103 -12.27 -2.69 -14.57
CA LYS A 103 -13.03 -1.61 -15.22
C LYS A 103 -14.33 -1.27 -14.48
N SER A 104 -14.97 -2.26 -13.87
CA SER A 104 -16.20 -2.09 -13.08
C SER A 104 -16.04 -1.09 -11.94
N ASP A 105 -14.82 -0.94 -11.43
CA ASP A 105 -14.46 0.02 -10.37
C ASP A 105 -14.05 1.39 -10.93
N LYS A 106 -14.34 1.67 -12.21
CA LYS A 106 -13.96 2.88 -12.96
C LYS A 106 -12.44 3.03 -13.16
N ASN A 107 -11.70 1.92 -13.19
CA ASN A 107 -10.28 1.89 -13.53
C ASN A 107 -10.04 1.71 -15.04
N ASN A 108 -8.81 1.97 -15.49
CA ASN A 108 -8.34 1.64 -16.84
C ASN A 108 -7.19 0.60 -16.78
N PRO A 109 -7.52 -0.71 -16.70
CA PRO A 109 -6.51 -1.76 -16.60
C PRO A 109 -5.63 -1.86 -17.85
N THR A 110 -6.14 -1.53 -19.03
CA THR A 110 -5.32 -1.52 -20.26
C THR A 110 -4.20 -0.48 -20.19
N LYS A 111 -4.52 0.74 -19.75
CA LYS A 111 -3.52 1.79 -19.51
C LYS A 111 -2.53 1.38 -18.43
N TYR A 112 -3.01 0.72 -17.37
CA TYR A 112 -2.16 0.25 -16.29
C TYR A 112 -1.18 -0.84 -16.75
N VAL A 113 -1.64 -1.85 -17.50
CA VAL A 113 -0.76 -2.87 -18.09
C VAL A 113 0.30 -2.23 -18.98
N ASN A 114 -0.08 -1.29 -19.85
CA ASN A 114 0.86 -0.61 -20.74
C ASN A 114 1.92 0.17 -19.93
N TYR A 115 1.50 0.89 -18.90
CA TYR A 115 2.42 1.60 -18.01
C TYR A 115 3.41 0.65 -17.34
N ILE A 116 2.95 -0.48 -16.81
CA ILE A 116 3.84 -1.48 -16.20
C ILE A 116 4.85 -1.99 -17.23
N CYS A 117 4.41 -2.35 -18.44
CA CYS A 117 5.31 -2.85 -19.49
C CYS A 117 6.36 -1.81 -19.87
N GLU A 118 5.96 -0.54 -20.01
CA GLU A 118 6.87 0.57 -20.32
C GLU A 118 7.91 0.81 -19.23
N GLN A 119 7.51 0.77 -17.95
CA GLN A 119 8.41 1.05 -16.83
C GLN A 119 9.34 -0.11 -16.47
N THR A 120 8.97 -1.35 -16.82
CA THR A 120 9.70 -2.56 -16.38
C THR A 120 10.36 -3.34 -17.51
N GLY A 121 9.95 -3.11 -18.76
CA GLY A 121 10.33 -3.94 -19.91
C GLY A 121 9.71 -5.34 -19.89
N LEU A 122 8.85 -5.67 -18.91
CA LEU A 122 8.21 -6.97 -18.82
C LEU A 122 7.11 -7.12 -19.87
N SER A 123 6.99 -8.33 -20.44
CA SER A 123 5.88 -8.66 -21.32
C SER A 123 4.58 -8.73 -20.53
N LYS A 124 3.49 -8.19 -21.07
CA LYS A 124 2.13 -8.36 -20.51
C LYS A 124 1.71 -9.84 -20.33
N LYS A 125 2.36 -10.76 -21.06
CA LYS A 125 2.15 -12.22 -20.99
C LYS A 125 3.05 -12.92 -19.96
N ALA A 126 4.01 -12.22 -19.35
CA ALA A 126 4.86 -12.80 -18.31
C ALA A 126 4.00 -13.20 -17.11
N THR A 127 4.25 -14.39 -16.58
CA THR A 127 3.57 -14.92 -15.39
C THR A 127 4.21 -14.34 -14.13
N VAL A 128 3.41 -13.84 -13.18
CA VAL A 128 3.94 -13.17 -11.98
C VAL A 128 4.83 -14.09 -11.15
N GLY A 129 4.44 -15.36 -11.00
CA GLY A 129 5.19 -16.36 -10.23
C GLY A 129 6.51 -16.80 -10.87
N SER A 130 6.75 -16.49 -12.14
CA SER A 130 8.02 -16.79 -12.83
C SER A 130 9.00 -15.62 -12.84
N LEU A 131 8.62 -14.46 -12.29
CA LEU A 131 9.50 -13.29 -12.23
C LEU A 131 10.62 -13.52 -11.22
N SER A 132 11.83 -13.08 -11.57
CA SER A 132 12.93 -12.99 -10.60
C SER A 132 12.60 -11.99 -9.49
N ALA A 133 13.33 -12.03 -8.37
CA ALA A 133 13.12 -11.07 -7.28
C ALA A 133 13.29 -9.61 -7.74
N SER A 134 14.24 -9.33 -8.63
CA SER A 134 14.44 -7.97 -9.18
C SER A 134 13.28 -7.55 -10.10
N GLN A 135 12.78 -8.47 -10.93
CA GLN A 135 11.62 -8.21 -11.79
C GLN A 135 10.35 -7.99 -10.96
N LEU A 136 10.11 -8.81 -9.94
CA LEU A 136 8.98 -8.65 -9.02
C LEU A 136 9.03 -7.29 -8.29
N ASN A 137 10.21 -6.90 -7.80
CA ASN A 137 10.39 -5.57 -7.19
C ASN A 137 10.18 -4.43 -8.19
N SER A 138 10.57 -4.61 -9.46
CA SER A 138 10.30 -3.60 -10.50
C SER A 138 8.80 -3.48 -10.81
N LEU A 139 8.09 -4.60 -10.84
CA LEU A 139 6.63 -4.65 -10.97
C LEU A 139 5.94 -3.94 -9.80
N GLU A 140 6.31 -4.28 -8.56
CA GLU A 140 5.79 -3.65 -7.33
C GLU A 140 5.99 -2.13 -7.35
N LYS A 141 7.19 -1.68 -7.73
CA LYS A 141 7.52 -0.26 -7.83
C LYS A 141 6.68 0.44 -8.90
N ALA A 142 6.55 -0.14 -10.09
CA ALA A 142 5.73 0.43 -11.17
C ALA A 142 4.26 0.54 -10.74
N MET A 143 3.71 -0.51 -10.14
CA MET A 143 2.35 -0.49 -9.59
C MET A 143 2.19 0.61 -8.55
N SER A 144 3.12 0.71 -7.59
CA SER A 144 3.09 1.75 -6.56
C SER A 144 3.09 3.18 -7.11
N THR A 145 3.84 3.43 -8.20
CA THR A 145 3.82 4.73 -8.87
C THR A 145 2.48 4.97 -9.57
N TYR A 146 1.93 3.97 -10.25
CA TYR A 146 0.63 4.09 -10.92
C TYR A 146 -0.53 4.31 -9.92
N GLU A 147 -0.47 3.67 -8.75
CA GLU A 147 -1.38 3.86 -7.62
C GLU A 147 -1.29 5.27 -6.98
N GLY A 148 -0.35 6.11 -7.43
CA GLY A 148 -0.24 7.50 -7.02
C GLY A 148 0.44 7.70 -5.67
N PHE A 149 1.44 6.89 -5.33
CA PHE A 149 2.22 7.06 -4.10
C PHE A 149 3.02 8.37 -4.11
N LYS A 150 2.44 9.42 -3.52
CA LYS A 150 3.01 10.78 -3.49
C LYS A 150 3.35 11.21 -2.07
N ALA A 151 4.60 11.59 -1.87
CA ALA A 151 5.08 11.98 -0.55
C ALA A 151 4.41 13.25 -0.01
N GLY A 152 4.17 13.24 1.30
CA GLY A 152 3.90 14.42 2.11
C GLY A 152 5.09 14.69 3.03
N ARG A 153 4.82 15.20 4.24
CA ARG A 153 5.85 15.47 5.26
C ARG A 153 5.65 14.64 6.51
N VAL A 154 6.74 14.29 7.18
CA VAL A 154 6.72 13.62 8.48
C VAL A 154 6.91 14.65 9.58
N VAL A 155 6.10 14.56 10.64
CA VAL A 155 6.16 15.46 11.80
C VAL A 155 6.33 14.62 13.07
N HIS A 156 7.43 14.80 13.78
CA HIS A 156 7.64 14.17 15.08
C HIS A 156 7.09 15.07 16.19
N THR A 157 6.44 14.49 17.20
CA THR A 157 5.86 15.23 18.32
C THR A 157 6.38 14.71 19.65
N ASN A 158 6.13 15.48 20.72
CA ASN A 158 6.35 15.04 22.11
C ASN A 158 5.06 14.52 22.76
N GLU A 159 4.04 14.21 21.96
CA GLU A 159 2.80 13.64 22.47
C GLU A 159 3.05 12.27 23.10
N LYS A 160 2.33 11.99 24.19
CA LYS A 160 2.35 10.66 24.80
C LYS A 160 1.66 9.64 23.88
N PRO A 161 2.19 8.41 23.76
CA PRO A 161 1.50 7.34 23.06
C PRO A 161 0.26 6.89 23.84
N ILE A 162 -0.75 6.44 23.11
CA ILE A 162 -1.96 5.82 23.64
C ILE A 162 -1.70 4.32 23.66
N LEU A 163 -1.25 3.81 24.80
CA LEU A 163 -1.02 2.38 24.98
C LEU A 163 -2.36 1.72 25.31
N LYS A 164 -2.63 0.57 24.68
CA LYS A 164 -3.75 -0.28 25.11
C LYS A 164 -3.28 -1.10 26.31
N ASN A 165 -4.09 -1.11 27.37
CA ASN A 165 -3.89 -1.98 28.53
C ASN A 165 -4.16 -3.44 28.16
#